data_AF-A0A5J5ICP4-F1
#
_entry.id   AF-A0A5J5ICP4-F1
#
_cell.length_a   1.000
_cell.length_b   1.000
_cell.length_c   1.000
_cell.angle_alpha   90.00
_cell.angle_beta   90.00
_cell.angle_gamma   90.00
#
_symmetry.space_group_name_H-M   'P 1'
#
loop_
_entity.id
_entity.type
_entity.pdbx_description
1 polymer ?
#
loop_
_entity_poly.entity_id
_entity_poly.type
_entity_poly.pdbx_seq_one_letter_code
_entity_poly.pdbx_strand_id
1 'polypeptide(L)'
;MPKNNHIESVVEHKVPLTEKVSFLMQPQSYPHPVTKVEAKETHMSWVFLVNGFAYKLKKPVTNSLFDFRTLEARLKNGIEEVRVNKRLADDIYLGIVPLVINEVGKLQIEGKGKIVDWLVKMKRISEKNFLHLAIKSQKPDKALVEEAAKVLTEFYKNASPVKIEPVLHRKKLKEDITSTHAELIKEIYHFSVALVEQISSTLLHFLDNHFLLFDKRIEDGKIIEAHGDLKPEHICLSPQSAFIDALEFNTELRIMDIAEELSFLDMECEMMGDLVTGQIFFNHYRKLSADDIPESLIFFYKSKKAFLRTYLVARHITEPSYKDDPKWMIRANAYLQLAKKYAYKLIP
;
A
#
# COMPACT_ATOMS: atom_id res chain seq x y z
N MET A 1 -25.49 -14.92 -7.85
CA MET A 1 -26.17 -13.94 -6.98
C MET A 1 -25.12 -13.23 -6.16
N PRO A 2 -24.89 -11.91 -6.35
CA PRO A 2 -23.81 -11.22 -5.67
C PRO A 2 -24.25 -10.84 -4.25
N LYS A 3 -23.45 -11.20 -3.25
CA LYS A 3 -23.60 -10.71 -1.88
C LYS A 3 -23.06 -9.28 -1.83
N ASN A 4 -23.87 -8.35 -1.34
CA ASN A 4 -23.53 -6.96 -1.12
C ASN A 4 -22.22 -6.82 -0.31
N ASN A 5 -21.30 -5.98 -0.77
CA ASN A 5 -20.17 -5.48 0.02
C ASN A 5 -20.65 -4.42 1.02
N HIS A 6 -21.50 -4.82 1.98
CA HIS A 6 -21.85 -3.98 3.12
C HIS A 6 -20.82 -4.18 4.22
N ILE A 7 -20.26 -3.07 4.70
CA ILE A 7 -19.51 -3.02 5.95
C ILE A 7 -20.52 -3.26 7.07
N GLU A 8 -20.61 -4.48 7.58
CA GLU A 8 -21.47 -4.81 8.73
C GLU A 8 -20.74 -4.43 10.03
N SER A 9 -21.23 -3.41 10.73
CA SER A 9 -20.80 -3.08 12.08
C SER A 9 -21.37 -4.07 13.08
N VAL A 10 -20.53 -4.92 13.68
CA VAL A 10 -20.95 -5.79 14.79
C VAL A 10 -20.69 -5.08 16.12
N VAL A 11 -21.70 -5.11 16.98
CA VAL A 11 -21.71 -4.52 18.33
C VAL A 11 -20.90 -5.40 19.28
N GLU A 12 -19.60 -5.13 19.39
CA GLU A 12 -18.77 -5.69 20.48
C GLU A 12 -17.94 -4.61 21.17
N HIS A 13 -18.50 -3.42 21.34
CA HIS A 13 -17.79 -2.32 21.99
C HIS A 13 -18.63 -1.72 23.12
N LYS A 14 -18.23 -1.98 24.37
CA LYS A 14 -18.70 -1.15 25.51
C LYS A 14 -18.32 0.34 25.34
N VAL A 15 -17.36 0.64 24.46
CA VAL A 15 -16.89 2.00 24.12
C VAL A 15 -16.92 2.17 22.60
N PRO A 16 -17.89 2.89 22.01
CA PRO A 16 -18.00 3.09 20.56
C PRO A 16 -16.73 3.68 19.93
N LEU A 17 -16.52 3.42 18.63
CA LEU A 17 -15.38 4.00 17.88
C LEU A 17 -15.36 5.52 17.98
N THR A 18 -16.52 6.17 17.90
CA THR A 18 -16.66 7.64 18.00
C THR A 18 -16.17 8.17 19.35
N GLU A 19 -16.43 7.45 20.44
CA GLU A 19 -15.94 7.80 21.78
C GLU A 19 -14.42 7.63 21.88
N LYS A 20 -13.88 6.53 21.34
CA LYS A 20 -12.42 6.29 21.27
C LYS A 20 -11.71 7.40 20.48
N VAL A 21 -12.24 7.76 19.30
CA VAL A 21 -11.70 8.84 18.46
C VAL A 21 -11.80 10.17 19.19
N SER A 22 -12.94 10.49 19.81
CA SER A 22 -13.12 11.74 20.56
C SER A 22 -12.12 11.86 21.72
N PHE A 23 -11.83 10.75 22.41
CA PHE A 23 -10.80 10.69 23.44
C PHE A 23 -9.40 10.92 22.86
N LEU A 24 -9.04 10.24 21.77
CA LEU A 24 -7.71 10.37 21.13
C LEU A 24 -7.48 11.74 20.49
N MET A 25 -8.54 12.51 20.21
CA MET A 25 -8.44 13.89 19.74
C MET A 25 -8.01 14.89 20.84
N GLN A 26 -8.03 14.49 22.11
CA GLN A 26 -7.71 15.36 23.23
C GLN A 26 -6.21 15.30 23.58
N PRO A 27 -5.49 16.45 23.63
CA PRO A 27 -4.07 16.45 24.01
C PRO A 27 -3.77 15.80 25.36
N GLN A 28 -4.66 15.96 26.35
CA GLN A 28 -4.53 15.40 27.70
C GLN A 28 -4.70 13.87 27.78
N SER A 29 -5.07 13.21 26.69
CA SER A 29 -5.26 11.75 26.64
C SER A 29 -3.95 10.96 26.52
N TYR A 30 -2.85 11.65 26.19
CA TYR A 30 -1.56 11.03 25.90
C TYR A 30 -0.66 10.99 27.15
N PRO A 31 0.17 9.94 27.32
CA PRO A 31 1.03 9.76 28.50
C PRO A 31 2.24 10.72 28.52
N HIS A 32 2.37 11.58 27.51
CA HIS A 32 3.44 12.56 27.36
C HIS A 32 2.83 13.93 27.01
N PRO A 33 3.55 15.04 27.20
CA PRO A 33 3.06 16.37 26.81
C PRO A 33 2.66 16.41 25.33
N VAL A 34 1.44 16.87 25.06
CA VAL A 34 0.91 17.11 23.71
C VAL A 34 0.30 18.50 23.66
N THR A 35 0.62 19.26 22.61
CA THR A 35 0.05 20.60 22.40
C THR A 35 -1.10 20.59 21.40
N LYS A 36 -1.03 19.72 20.40
CA LYS A 36 -2.04 19.59 19.35
C LYS A 36 -2.13 18.14 18.88
N VAL A 37 -3.35 17.70 18.60
CA VAL A 37 -3.62 16.45 17.88
C VAL A 37 -4.08 16.80 16.47
N GLU A 38 -3.42 16.22 15.48
CA GLU A 38 -3.89 16.20 14.10
C GLU A 38 -4.34 14.79 13.77
N ALA A 39 -5.56 14.62 13.28
CA ALA A 39 -6.09 13.31 12.94
C ALA A 39 -6.27 13.16 11.43
N LYS A 40 -5.79 12.03 10.92
CA LYS A 40 -5.96 11.61 9.53
C LYS A 40 -6.80 10.34 9.52
N GLU A 41 -7.94 10.40 8.83
CA GLU A 41 -8.79 9.24 8.62
C GLU A 41 -8.40 8.55 7.31
N THR A 42 -8.23 7.23 7.36
CA THR A 42 -8.12 6.36 6.18
C THR A 42 -9.33 5.44 6.11
N HIS A 43 -9.46 4.63 5.06
CA HIS A 43 -10.54 3.66 4.97
C HIS A 43 -10.54 2.67 6.15
N MET A 44 -9.36 2.26 6.64
CA MET A 44 -9.22 1.22 7.66
C MET A 44 -8.85 1.74 9.05
N SER A 45 -8.41 3.00 9.20
CA SER A 45 -7.82 3.48 10.45
C SER A 45 -8.00 4.97 10.67
N TRP A 46 -7.77 5.39 11.89
CA TRP A 46 -7.46 6.76 12.27
C TRP A 46 -5.99 6.84 12.67
N VAL A 47 -5.27 7.87 12.22
CA VAL A 47 -3.90 8.17 12.63
C VAL A 47 -3.88 9.51 13.36
N PHE A 48 -3.48 9.51 14.62
CA PHE A 48 -3.37 10.69 15.47
C PHE A 48 -1.91 11.11 15.57
N LEU A 49 -1.57 12.23 14.94
CA LEU A 49 -0.24 12.81 14.93
C LEU A 49 -0.12 13.82 16.08
N VAL A 50 0.80 13.55 16.99
CA VAL A 50 1.08 14.36 18.17
C VAL A 50 2.57 14.74 18.21
N ASN A 51 3.03 15.39 19.28
CA ASN A 51 4.43 15.77 19.43
C ASN A 51 5.33 14.52 19.41
N GLY A 52 6.16 14.39 18.37
CA GLY A 52 7.15 13.30 18.23
C GLY A 52 6.58 11.90 17.94
N PHE A 53 5.28 11.68 18.09
CA PHE A 53 4.64 10.37 17.92
C PHE A 53 3.41 10.40 17.02
N ALA A 54 3.05 9.23 16.50
CA ALA A 54 1.81 8.94 15.81
C ALA A 54 1.17 7.68 16.42
N TYR A 55 -0.15 7.71 16.61
CA TYR A 55 -0.92 6.56 17.11
C TYR A 55 -1.97 6.17 16.08
N LYS A 56 -1.95 4.93 15.60
CA LYS A 56 -2.92 4.40 14.63
C LYS A 56 -3.93 3.50 15.32
N LEU A 57 -5.20 3.87 15.24
CA LEU A 57 -6.35 3.09 15.71
C LEU A 57 -7.03 2.44 14.49
N LYS A 58 -7.13 1.11 14.47
CA LYS A 58 -7.86 0.39 13.40
C LYS A 58 -9.36 0.48 13.64
N LYS A 59 -10.13 0.67 12.55
CA LYS A 59 -11.59 0.69 12.59
C LYS A 59 -12.15 -0.73 12.60
N PRO A 60 -13.32 -0.97 13.22
CA PRO A 60 -13.97 -2.28 13.21
C PRO A 60 -14.70 -2.51 11.87
N VAL A 61 -13.93 -2.68 10.80
CA VAL A 61 -14.41 -2.85 9.42
C VAL A 61 -13.97 -4.19 8.83
N THR A 62 -14.66 -4.66 7.79
CA THR A 62 -14.32 -5.92 7.10
C THR A 62 -14.63 -5.82 5.61
N ASN A 63 -13.92 -6.59 4.80
CA ASN A 63 -14.22 -6.85 3.39
C ASN A 63 -13.72 -8.27 3.01
N SER A 64 -13.67 -8.57 1.70
CA SER A 64 -13.21 -9.88 1.21
C SER A 64 -11.73 -10.20 1.50
N LEU A 65 -10.92 -9.21 1.88
CA LEU A 65 -9.47 -9.36 2.11
C LEU A 65 -9.08 -9.30 3.59
N PHE A 66 -9.91 -8.73 4.46
CA PHE A 66 -9.62 -8.60 5.89
C PHE A 66 -10.87 -8.50 6.76
N ASP A 67 -10.73 -8.82 8.05
CA ASP A 67 -11.76 -8.63 9.08
C ASP A 67 -11.13 -8.02 10.33
N PHE A 68 -11.55 -6.80 10.69
CA PHE A 68 -11.10 -6.06 11.87
C PHE A 68 -12.21 -5.84 12.89
N ARG A 69 -13.34 -6.55 12.78
CA ARG A 69 -14.50 -6.35 13.66
C ARG A 69 -14.19 -6.63 15.13
N THR A 70 -13.44 -7.70 15.41
CA THR A 70 -13.09 -8.10 16.79
C THR A 70 -11.83 -7.39 17.30
N LEU A 71 -11.71 -7.29 18.63
CA LEU A 71 -10.53 -6.72 19.28
C LEU A 71 -9.26 -7.53 18.99
N GLU A 72 -9.37 -8.85 18.99
CA GLU A 72 -8.29 -9.80 18.74
C GLU A 72 -7.79 -9.68 17.29
N ALA A 73 -8.71 -9.48 16.33
CA ALA A 73 -8.35 -9.29 14.94
C ALA A 73 -7.55 -7.99 14.74
N ARG A 74 -7.95 -6.91 15.41
CA ARG A 74 -7.19 -5.64 15.37
C ARG A 74 -5.83 -5.76 16.06
N LEU A 75 -5.72 -6.51 17.15
CA LEU A 75 -4.42 -6.81 17.77
C LEU A 75 -3.51 -7.57 16.81
N LYS A 76 -4.00 -8.68 16.25
CA LYS A 76 -3.23 -9.53 15.34
C LYS A 76 -2.73 -8.72 14.14
N ASN A 77 -3.60 -7.90 13.54
CA ASN A 77 -3.22 -7.07 12.42
C ASN A 77 -2.27 -5.93 12.81
N GLY A 78 -2.41 -5.33 14.00
CA GLY A 78 -1.45 -4.35 14.50
C GLY A 78 -0.06 -4.95 14.72
N ILE A 79 0.04 -6.14 15.33
CA ILE A 79 1.31 -6.86 15.49
C ILE A 79 1.95 -7.12 14.14
N GLU A 80 1.15 -7.57 13.16
CA GLU A 80 1.63 -7.81 11.81
C GLU A 80 2.10 -6.52 11.13
N GLU A 81 1.37 -5.41 11.29
CA GLU A 81 1.77 -4.09 10.79
C GLU A 81 3.14 -3.66 11.34
N VAL A 82 3.37 -3.81 12.65
CA VAL A 82 4.66 -3.54 13.26
C VAL A 82 5.74 -4.46 12.67
N ARG A 83 5.48 -5.77 12.57
CA ARG A 83 6.44 -6.74 12.02
C ARG A 83 6.86 -6.39 10.60
N VAL A 84 5.89 -6.12 9.71
CA VAL A 84 6.18 -5.92 8.29
C VAL A 84 6.90 -4.60 8.03
N ASN A 85 6.57 -3.54 8.78
CA ASN A 85 7.16 -2.23 8.57
C ASN A 85 8.52 -2.08 9.24
N LYS A 86 8.79 -2.75 10.37
CA LYS A 86 10.10 -2.72 11.01
C LYS A 86 11.26 -3.17 10.10
N ARG A 87 10.98 -3.97 9.06
CA ARG A 87 11.98 -4.40 8.07
C ARG A 87 12.67 -3.24 7.35
N LEU A 88 11.98 -2.10 7.20
CA LEU A 88 12.45 -0.92 6.48
C LEU A 88 12.23 0.40 7.26
N ALA A 89 11.76 0.31 8.51
CA ALA A 89 11.39 1.45 9.35
C ALA A 89 11.43 1.09 10.85
N ASP A 90 12.44 0.31 11.29
CA ASP A 90 12.52 -0.23 12.67
C ASP A 90 12.45 0.85 13.75
N ASP A 91 13.10 1.99 13.51
CA ASP A 91 13.14 3.08 14.47
C ASP A 91 11.85 3.93 14.47
N ILE A 92 10.96 3.76 13.48
CA ILE A 92 9.67 4.44 13.39
C ILE A 92 8.58 3.65 14.08
N TYR A 93 8.49 2.33 13.88
CA TYR A 93 7.42 1.51 14.45
C TYR A 93 7.79 1.04 15.86
N LEU A 94 7.25 1.70 16.89
CA LEU A 94 7.65 1.48 18.29
C LEU A 94 6.95 0.28 18.93
N GLY A 95 5.78 -0.13 18.43
CA GLY A 95 5.06 -1.32 18.88
C GLY A 95 3.56 -1.11 19.02
N ILE A 96 2.93 -2.02 19.76
CA ILE A 96 1.49 -1.97 20.07
C ILE A 96 1.30 -1.54 21.51
N VAL A 97 0.35 -0.64 21.73
CA VAL A 97 0.00 -0.14 23.07
C VAL A 97 -1.51 -0.23 23.31
N PRO A 98 -1.94 -0.56 24.54
CA PRO A 98 -3.34 -0.76 24.83
C PRO A 98 -4.07 0.58 25.00
N LEU A 99 -5.30 0.65 24.48
CA LEU A 99 -6.31 1.61 24.90
C LEU A 99 -7.21 0.89 25.91
N VAL A 100 -7.26 1.40 27.14
CA VAL A 100 -8.00 0.76 28.25
C VAL A 100 -9.11 1.65 28.77
N ILE A 101 -10.11 1.05 29.40
CA ILE A 101 -11.01 1.70 30.35
C ILE A 101 -10.60 1.29 31.77
N ASN A 102 -10.27 2.27 32.61
CA ASN A 102 -9.86 2.02 33.99
C ASN A 102 -11.05 1.71 34.92
N GLU A 103 -10.78 1.42 36.18
CA GLU A 103 -11.80 1.05 37.18
C GLU A 103 -12.87 2.13 37.40
N VAL A 104 -12.54 3.40 37.17
CA VAL A 104 -13.46 4.54 37.28
C VAL A 104 -14.14 4.91 35.96
N GLY A 105 -14.04 4.05 34.95
CA GLY A 105 -14.74 4.20 33.66
C GLY A 105 -14.11 5.21 32.70
N LYS A 106 -12.86 5.64 32.91
CA LYS A 106 -12.16 6.59 32.04
C LYS A 106 -11.20 5.89 31.08
N LEU A 107 -11.16 6.38 29.83
CA LEU A 107 -10.21 5.93 28.83
C LEU A 107 -8.77 6.37 29.17
N GLN A 108 -7.80 5.49 28.93
CA GLN A 108 -6.37 5.75 29.10
C GLN A 108 -5.54 5.02 28.04
N ILE A 109 -4.51 5.67 27.52
CA ILE A 109 -3.47 5.04 26.68
C ILE A 109 -2.40 4.48 27.61
N GLU A 110 -1.96 3.23 27.38
CA GLU A 110 -0.89 2.59 28.17
C GLU A 110 -1.21 2.49 29.69
N GLY A 111 -2.50 2.59 30.05
CA GLY A 111 -2.97 2.55 31.44
C GLY A 111 -3.28 1.14 31.95
N LYS A 112 -3.74 1.08 33.22
CA LYS A 112 -4.28 -0.15 33.81
C LYS A 112 -5.81 -0.17 33.67
N GLY A 113 -6.37 -1.31 33.27
CA GLY A 113 -7.80 -1.46 33.12
C GLY A 113 -8.18 -2.55 32.12
N LYS A 114 -9.46 -2.58 31.74
CA LYS A 114 -9.94 -3.47 30.69
C LYS A 114 -9.54 -2.90 29.32
N ILE A 115 -8.88 -3.69 28.49
CA ILE A 115 -8.54 -3.30 27.12
C ILE A 115 -9.83 -3.14 26.31
N VAL A 116 -9.95 -2.00 25.63
CA VAL A 116 -11.06 -1.68 24.73
C VAL A 116 -10.60 -1.52 23.28
N ASP A 117 -9.32 -1.23 23.04
CA ASP A 117 -8.70 -1.29 21.72
C ASP A 117 -7.17 -1.35 21.78
N TRP A 118 -6.54 -1.40 20.61
CA TRP A 118 -5.09 -1.37 20.44
C TRP A 118 -4.68 -0.22 19.53
N LEU A 119 -3.52 0.37 19.82
CA LEU A 119 -2.91 1.43 19.02
C LEU A 119 -1.54 0.97 18.52
N VAL A 120 -1.26 1.19 17.24
CA VAL A 120 0.12 1.13 16.73
C VAL A 120 0.80 2.45 17.07
N LYS A 121 1.84 2.40 17.91
CA LYS A 121 2.62 3.58 18.30
C LYS A 121 3.84 3.71 17.39
N MET A 122 4.02 4.88 16.83
CA MET A 122 5.10 5.19 15.89
C MET A 122 5.77 6.51 16.24
N LYS A 123 7.02 6.72 15.83
CA LYS A 123 7.59 8.07 15.77
C LYS A 123 6.90 8.85 14.66
N ARG A 124 6.63 10.13 14.91
CA ARG A 124 6.09 11.04 13.91
C ARG A 124 7.17 11.40 12.91
N ILE A 125 6.91 11.15 11.64
CA ILE A 125 7.74 11.63 10.53
C ILE A 125 7.30 13.05 10.16
N SER A 126 8.28 13.93 9.93
CA SER A 126 8.00 15.27 9.42
C SER A 126 7.55 15.19 7.96
N GLU A 127 6.42 15.80 7.63
CA GLU A 127 5.84 15.69 6.28
C GLU A 127 6.82 16.11 5.18
N LYS A 128 7.61 17.16 5.43
CA LYS A 128 8.62 17.66 4.48
C LYS A 128 9.67 16.62 4.05
N ASN A 129 9.78 15.50 4.77
CA ASN A 129 10.75 14.45 4.49
C ASN A 129 10.19 13.36 3.56
N PHE A 130 8.90 13.37 3.22
CA PHE A 130 8.33 12.36 2.32
C PHE A 130 8.63 12.65 0.85
N LEU A 131 8.95 11.60 0.09
CA LEU A 131 9.32 11.68 -1.32
C LEU A 131 8.21 12.30 -2.18
N HIS A 132 6.94 11.96 -1.95
CA HIS A 132 5.82 12.54 -2.70
C HIS A 132 5.75 14.08 -2.59
N LEU A 133 6.10 14.66 -1.44
CA LEU A 133 6.13 16.12 -1.27
C LEU A 133 7.34 16.73 -1.95
N ALA A 134 8.49 16.05 -1.93
CA ALA A 134 9.68 16.47 -2.67
C ALA A 134 9.42 16.49 -4.19
N ILE A 135 8.79 15.44 -4.73
CA ILE A 135 8.35 15.36 -6.14
C ILE A 135 7.37 16.49 -6.46
N LYS A 136 6.33 16.68 -5.65
CA LYS A 136 5.32 17.73 -5.86
C LYS A 136 5.93 19.14 -5.86
N SER A 137 7.00 19.34 -5.09
CA SER A 137 7.75 20.61 -5.04
C SER A 137 8.82 20.74 -6.15
N GLN A 138 8.96 19.74 -7.02
CA GLN A 138 9.99 19.64 -8.08
C GLN A 138 11.43 19.78 -7.54
N LYS A 139 11.66 19.33 -6.29
CA LYS A 139 12.95 19.42 -5.60
C LYS A 139 13.32 18.12 -4.87
N PRO A 140 13.22 16.93 -5.50
CA PRO A 140 13.79 15.73 -4.91
C PRO A 140 15.31 15.88 -4.83
N ASP A 141 15.86 15.84 -3.62
CA ASP A 141 17.31 15.78 -3.43
C ASP A 141 17.80 14.42 -3.92
N LYS A 142 18.56 14.43 -5.01
CA LYS A 142 19.06 13.21 -5.66
C LYS A 142 19.86 12.33 -4.69
N ALA A 143 20.71 12.91 -3.83
CA ALA A 143 21.53 12.12 -2.93
C ALA A 143 20.67 11.40 -1.88
N LEU A 144 19.62 12.05 -1.37
CA LEU A 144 18.67 11.41 -0.45
C LEU A 144 17.85 10.31 -1.13
N VAL A 145 17.47 10.50 -2.40
CA VAL A 145 16.76 9.47 -3.18
C VAL A 145 17.66 8.27 -3.46
N GLU A 146 18.93 8.50 -3.80
CA GLU A 146 19.92 7.44 -4.01
C GLU A 146 20.19 6.63 -2.73
N GLU A 147 20.21 7.28 -1.56
CA GLU A 147 20.33 6.58 -0.27
C GLU A 147 19.08 5.73 0.03
N ALA A 148 17.88 6.27 -0.20
CA ALA A 148 16.65 5.49 -0.06
C ALA A 148 16.64 4.28 -1.01
N ALA A 149 17.06 4.47 -2.27
CA ALA A 149 17.15 3.40 -3.25
C ALA A 149 18.16 2.30 -2.84
N LYS A 150 19.27 2.70 -2.19
CA LYS A 150 20.24 1.76 -1.63
C LYS A 150 19.64 0.93 -0.50
N VAL A 151 18.97 1.55 0.47
CA VAL A 151 18.30 0.84 1.58
C VAL A 151 17.29 -0.18 1.05
N LEU A 152 16.45 0.22 0.08
CA LEU A 152 15.46 -0.68 -0.51
C LEU A 152 16.14 -1.85 -1.26
N THR A 153 17.22 -1.57 -1.98
CA THR A 153 17.98 -2.60 -2.69
C THR A 153 18.63 -3.61 -1.75
N GLU A 154 19.19 -3.14 -0.63
CA GLU A 154 19.75 -4.02 0.40
C GLU A 154 18.67 -4.90 1.03
N PHE A 155 17.47 -4.36 1.27
CA PHE A 155 16.32 -5.16 1.71
C PHE A 155 15.98 -6.26 0.70
N TYR A 156 15.86 -5.94 -0.60
CA TYR A 156 15.55 -6.93 -1.63
C TYR A 156 16.61 -8.03 -1.76
N LYS A 157 17.90 -7.69 -1.68
CA LYS A 157 18.99 -8.66 -1.77
C LYS A 157 19.02 -9.63 -0.58
N ASN A 158 18.60 -9.17 0.59
CA ASN A 158 18.59 -9.96 1.82
C ASN A 158 17.26 -10.67 2.07
N ALA A 159 16.22 -10.37 1.27
CA ALA A 159 14.92 -11.00 1.40
C ALA A 159 14.99 -12.49 1.00
N SER A 160 14.32 -13.34 1.78
CA SER A 160 14.23 -14.76 1.46
C SER A 160 13.27 -14.98 0.29
N PRO A 161 13.68 -15.71 -0.77
CA PRO A 161 12.78 -16.06 -1.85
C PRO A 161 11.62 -16.92 -1.36
N VAL A 162 10.41 -16.61 -1.84
CA VAL A 162 9.23 -17.44 -1.63
C VAL A 162 9.20 -18.52 -2.69
N LYS A 163 9.21 -19.79 -2.26
CA LYS A 163 9.11 -20.94 -3.16
C LYS A 163 7.69 -21.03 -3.71
N ILE A 164 7.55 -20.81 -5.00
CA ILE A 164 6.29 -20.96 -5.74
C ILE A 164 6.57 -21.67 -7.06
N GLU A 165 5.69 -22.57 -7.47
CA GLU A 165 5.80 -23.22 -8.77
C GLU A 165 5.55 -22.20 -9.89
N PRO A 166 6.37 -22.18 -10.96
CA PRO A 166 6.19 -21.22 -12.05
C PRO A 166 4.79 -21.17 -12.64
N VAL A 167 4.16 -22.34 -12.82
CA VAL A 167 2.79 -22.45 -13.33
C VAL A 167 1.78 -21.75 -12.41
N LEU A 168 1.94 -21.88 -11.08
CA LEU A 168 1.05 -21.25 -10.10
C LEU A 168 1.24 -19.74 -10.06
N HIS A 169 2.48 -19.25 -10.17
CA HIS A 169 2.75 -17.82 -10.23
C HIS A 169 2.10 -17.19 -11.48
N ARG A 170 2.28 -17.78 -12.66
CA ARG A 170 1.65 -17.30 -13.89
C ARG A 170 0.13 -17.36 -13.82
N LYS A 171 -0.43 -18.41 -13.24
CA LYS A 171 -1.88 -18.53 -13.00
C LYS A 171 -2.38 -17.36 -12.14
N LYS A 172 -1.70 -17.03 -11.04
CA LYS A 172 -2.03 -15.88 -10.18
C LYS A 172 -1.99 -14.56 -10.97
N LEU A 173 -0.98 -14.34 -11.81
CA LEU A 173 -0.92 -13.15 -12.67
C LEU A 173 -2.11 -13.06 -13.64
N LYS A 174 -2.51 -14.19 -14.27
CA LYS A 174 -3.70 -14.24 -15.13
C LYS A 174 -4.99 -13.95 -14.38
N GLU A 175 -5.13 -14.51 -13.18
CA GLU A 175 -6.29 -14.28 -12.31
C GLU A 175 -6.37 -12.80 -11.91
N ASP A 176 -5.27 -12.18 -11.50
CA ASP A 176 -5.21 -10.73 -11.18
C ASP A 176 -5.71 -9.88 -12.35
N ILE A 177 -5.22 -10.15 -13.57
CA ILE A 177 -5.59 -9.42 -14.80
C ILE A 177 -7.08 -9.64 -15.11
N THR A 178 -7.54 -10.89 -15.06
CA THR A 178 -8.91 -11.26 -15.42
C THR A 178 -9.93 -10.73 -14.42
N SER A 179 -9.62 -10.78 -13.12
CA SER A 179 -10.45 -10.18 -12.07
C SER A 179 -10.52 -8.67 -12.20
N THR A 180 -9.39 -7.99 -12.47
CA THR A 180 -9.38 -6.54 -12.71
C THR A 180 -10.21 -6.16 -13.93
N HIS A 181 -10.08 -6.92 -15.02
CA HIS A 181 -10.90 -6.75 -16.22
C HIS A 181 -12.40 -6.84 -15.88
N ALA A 182 -12.81 -7.93 -15.22
CA ALA A 182 -14.21 -8.17 -14.88
C ALA A 182 -14.82 -7.06 -14.01
N GLU A 183 -14.00 -6.43 -13.16
CA GLU A 183 -14.43 -5.27 -12.38
C GLU A 183 -14.56 -3.99 -13.23
N LEU A 184 -13.59 -3.73 -14.12
CA LEU A 184 -13.55 -2.50 -14.91
C LEU A 184 -14.62 -2.41 -16.01
N ILE A 185 -15.10 -3.55 -16.51
CA ILE A 185 -16.19 -3.58 -17.52
C ILE A 185 -17.58 -3.35 -16.91
N LYS A 186 -17.71 -3.27 -15.58
CA LYS A 186 -18.99 -2.99 -14.93
C LYS A 186 -19.49 -1.61 -15.33
N GLU A 187 -20.76 -1.52 -15.74
CA GLU A 187 -21.38 -0.31 -16.28
C GLU A 187 -21.24 0.91 -15.36
N ILE A 188 -21.24 0.71 -14.04
CA ILE A 188 -21.10 1.77 -13.03
C ILE A 188 -19.86 2.65 -13.22
N TYR A 189 -18.79 2.13 -13.82
CA TYR A 189 -17.55 2.86 -14.01
C TYR A 189 -17.46 3.59 -15.36
N HIS A 190 -18.36 3.30 -16.30
CA HIS A 190 -18.43 3.94 -17.61
C HIS A 190 -17.11 3.96 -18.41
N PHE A 191 -16.20 2.99 -18.18
CA PHE A 191 -14.99 2.85 -18.99
C PHE A 191 -15.32 2.26 -20.37
N SER A 192 -14.47 2.56 -21.36
CA SER A 192 -14.57 1.92 -22.68
C SER A 192 -14.23 0.44 -22.57
N VAL A 193 -15.23 -0.43 -22.76
CA VAL A 193 -15.06 -1.90 -22.74
C VAL A 193 -13.98 -2.34 -23.73
N ALA A 194 -14.01 -1.81 -24.96
CA ALA A 194 -13.00 -2.11 -25.97
C ALA A 194 -11.57 -1.77 -25.52
N LEU A 195 -11.36 -0.67 -24.80
CA LEU A 195 -10.05 -0.31 -24.26
C LEU A 195 -9.61 -1.25 -23.14
N VAL A 196 -10.53 -1.60 -22.23
CA VAL A 196 -10.26 -2.54 -21.12
C VAL A 196 -9.93 -3.93 -21.67
N GLU A 197 -10.68 -4.41 -22.66
CA GLU A 197 -10.43 -5.64 -23.42
C GLU A 197 -9.07 -5.61 -24.12
N GLN A 198 -8.73 -4.51 -24.80
CA GLN A 198 -7.46 -4.37 -25.50
C GLN A 198 -6.27 -4.50 -24.52
N ILE A 199 -6.31 -3.79 -23.40
CA ILE A 199 -5.22 -3.81 -22.39
C ILE A 199 -5.07 -5.21 -21.79
N SER A 200 -6.17 -5.77 -21.30
CA SER A 200 -6.17 -7.10 -20.67
C SER A 200 -5.75 -8.21 -21.63
N SER A 201 -6.24 -8.19 -22.88
CA SER A 201 -5.83 -9.16 -23.91
C SER A 201 -4.35 -9.05 -24.24
N THR A 202 -3.81 -7.81 -24.33
CA THR A 202 -2.38 -7.59 -24.57
C THR A 202 -1.53 -8.14 -23.44
N LEU A 203 -1.93 -7.90 -22.18
CA LEU A 203 -1.24 -8.46 -21.00
C LEU A 203 -1.27 -9.99 -20.99
N LEU A 204 -2.44 -10.60 -21.19
CA LEU A 204 -2.59 -12.05 -21.20
C LEU A 204 -1.78 -12.69 -22.34
N HIS A 205 -1.85 -12.11 -23.54
CA HIS A 205 -1.06 -12.58 -24.69
C HIS A 205 0.44 -12.48 -24.44
N PHE A 206 0.91 -11.36 -23.87
CA PHE A 206 2.34 -11.21 -23.53
C PHE A 206 2.78 -12.27 -22.51
N LEU A 207 2.00 -12.48 -21.44
CA LEU A 207 2.28 -13.47 -20.41
C LEU A 207 2.35 -14.90 -21.00
N ASP A 208 1.48 -15.22 -21.95
CA ASP A 208 1.46 -16.54 -22.59
C ASP A 208 2.62 -16.77 -23.56
N ASN A 209 3.01 -15.77 -24.35
CA ASN A 209 4.08 -15.92 -25.33
C ASN A 209 5.49 -15.71 -24.74
N HIS A 210 5.59 -15.03 -23.60
CA HIS A 210 6.86 -14.74 -22.93
C HIS A 210 6.95 -15.35 -21.53
N PHE A 211 6.27 -16.49 -21.28
CA PHE A 211 6.20 -17.12 -19.97
C PHE A 211 7.57 -17.40 -19.33
N LEU A 212 8.60 -17.70 -20.15
CA LEU A 212 9.98 -17.92 -19.68
C LEU A 212 10.58 -16.71 -18.97
N LEU A 213 10.15 -15.48 -19.29
CA LEU A 213 10.60 -14.29 -18.57
C LEU A 213 10.19 -14.35 -17.11
N PHE A 214 8.97 -14.81 -16.82
CA PHE A 214 8.41 -14.91 -15.47
C PHE A 214 8.98 -16.11 -14.71
N ASP A 215 9.16 -17.23 -15.40
CA ASP A 215 9.71 -18.45 -14.81
C ASP A 215 11.15 -18.22 -14.35
N LYS A 216 11.93 -17.51 -15.16
CA LYS A 216 13.28 -17.07 -14.81
C LYS A 216 13.31 -16.22 -13.53
N ARG A 217 12.31 -15.36 -13.29
CA ARG A 217 12.23 -14.56 -12.05
C ARG A 217 12.12 -15.45 -10.81
N ILE A 218 11.41 -16.56 -10.91
CA ILE A 218 11.26 -17.53 -9.82
C ILE A 218 12.56 -18.32 -9.62
N GLU A 219 13.14 -18.82 -10.72
CA GLU A 219 14.42 -19.53 -10.71
C GLU A 219 15.54 -18.69 -10.09
N ASP A 220 15.57 -17.39 -10.41
CA ASP A 220 16.54 -16.42 -9.89
C ASP A 220 16.18 -15.90 -8.48
N GLY A 221 15.13 -16.45 -7.84
CA GLY A 221 14.73 -16.14 -6.47
C GLY A 221 14.16 -14.73 -6.26
N LYS A 222 13.53 -14.14 -7.29
CA LYS A 222 13.09 -12.73 -7.29
C LYS A 222 11.69 -12.51 -6.73
N ILE A 223 10.96 -13.58 -6.41
CA ILE A 223 9.66 -13.50 -5.73
C ILE A 223 9.89 -13.49 -4.22
N ILE A 224 9.51 -12.41 -3.55
CA ILE A 224 9.76 -12.19 -2.12
C ILE A 224 8.52 -11.67 -1.41
N GLU A 225 8.49 -11.71 -0.07
CA GLU A 225 7.54 -10.91 0.70
C GLU A 225 7.98 -9.42 0.69
N ALA A 226 7.50 -8.66 -0.28
CA ALA A 226 7.88 -7.27 -0.52
C ALA A 226 7.12 -6.27 0.40
N HIS A 227 7.07 -4.99 0.03
CA HIS A 227 6.25 -3.96 0.69
C HIS A 227 4.76 -4.13 0.35
N GLY A 228 4.44 -4.47 -0.91
CA GLY A 228 3.09 -4.83 -1.39
C GLY A 228 2.27 -3.67 -1.97
N ASP A 229 2.57 -2.43 -1.56
CA ASP A 229 1.94 -1.19 -2.09
C ASP A 229 2.91 0.00 -2.01
N LEU A 230 4.13 -0.17 -2.52
CA LEU A 230 5.18 0.86 -2.41
C LEU A 230 4.90 2.07 -3.30
N LYS A 231 4.69 3.25 -2.69
CA LYS A 231 4.43 4.53 -3.37
C LYS A 231 5.34 5.64 -2.84
N PRO A 232 5.51 6.77 -3.55
CA PRO A 232 6.30 7.90 -3.05
C PRO A 232 5.82 8.47 -1.71
N GLU A 233 4.54 8.31 -1.37
CA GLU A 233 3.98 8.76 -0.08
C GLU A 233 4.41 7.89 1.11
N HIS A 234 4.91 6.69 0.83
CA HIS A 234 5.39 5.71 1.81
C HIS A 234 6.90 5.81 2.05
N ILE A 235 7.60 6.67 1.33
CA ILE A 235 9.07 6.81 1.39
C ILE A 235 9.44 8.08 2.13
N CYS A 236 10.05 7.92 3.29
CA CYS A 236 10.71 8.98 4.04
C CYS A 236 12.19 9.05 3.63
N LEU A 237 12.67 10.22 3.25
CA LEU A 237 14.05 10.42 2.79
C LEU A 237 15.02 10.79 3.91
N SER A 238 14.54 11.37 5.02
CA SER A 238 15.37 12.01 6.05
C SER A 238 14.67 11.96 7.42
N PRO A 239 15.38 11.94 8.57
CA PRO A 239 16.85 11.96 8.73
C PRO A 239 17.55 10.67 8.30
N GLN A 240 16.83 9.54 8.35
CA GLN A 240 17.24 8.27 7.77
C GLN A 240 16.14 7.83 6.79
N SER A 241 16.54 7.14 5.73
CA SER A 241 15.57 6.61 4.76
C SER A 241 14.72 5.52 5.40
N ALA A 242 13.41 5.61 5.23
CA ALA A 242 12.48 4.62 5.76
C ALA A 242 11.28 4.42 4.84
N PHE A 243 10.73 3.21 4.88
CA PHE A 243 9.58 2.79 4.07
C PHE A 243 8.47 2.34 5.02
N ILE A 244 7.34 3.03 4.97
CA ILE A 244 6.23 2.86 5.91
C ILE A 244 4.95 2.46 5.20
N ASP A 245 3.96 2.00 5.94
CA ASP A 245 2.65 1.58 5.41
C ASP A 245 2.75 0.42 4.40
N ALA A 246 3.67 -0.52 4.66
CA ALA A 246 3.69 -1.82 4.01
C ALA A 246 2.38 -2.55 4.29
N LEU A 247 1.81 -3.17 3.24
CA LEU A 247 0.47 -3.75 3.25
C LEU A 247 0.36 -4.82 4.35
N GLU A 248 -0.32 -4.56 5.45
CA GLU A 248 -0.25 -5.38 6.67
C GLU A 248 -1.25 -6.54 6.70
N PHE A 249 -2.33 -6.46 5.93
CA PHE A 249 -3.51 -7.31 6.12
C PHE A 249 -3.56 -8.56 5.24
N ASN A 250 -2.71 -8.67 4.22
CA ASN A 250 -2.71 -9.81 3.31
C ASN A 250 -1.30 -10.12 2.78
N THR A 251 -0.68 -11.18 3.30
CA THR A 251 0.66 -11.63 2.89
C THR A 251 0.72 -11.99 1.40
N GLU A 252 -0.34 -12.58 0.84
CA GLU A 252 -0.36 -12.94 -0.58
C GLU A 252 -0.26 -11.73 -1.50
N LEU A 253 -0.75 -10.56 -1.07
CA LEU A 253 -0.61 -9.31 -1.82
C LEU A 253 0.78 -8.68 -1.65
N ARG A 254 1.56 -9.09 -0.65
CA ARG A 254 2.98 -8.70 -0.50
C ARG A 254 3.93 -9.63 -1.25
N ILE A 255 3.53 -10.89 -1.48
CA ILE A 255 4.34 -11.85 -2.23
C ILE A 255 4.29 -11.51 -3.73
N MET A 256 5.37 -10.91 -4.24
CA MET A 256 5.49 -10.49 -5.63
C MET A 256 6.95 -10.46 -6.09
N ASP A 257 7.13 -10.24 -7.39
CA ASP A 257 8.46 -9.98 -7.97
C ASP A 257 8.96 -8.60 -7.54
N ILE A 258 10.24 -8.51 -7.19
CA ILE A 258 10.94 -7.23 -7.00
C ILE A 258 10.76 -6.28 -8.20
N ALA A 259 10.81 -6.82 -9.43
CA ALA A 259 10.57 -6.06 -10.65
C ALA A 259 9.14 -5.51 -10.74
N GLU A 260 8.15 -6.20 -10.15
CA GLU A 260 6.77 -5.73 -10.07
C GLU A 260 6.66 -4.53 -9.11
N GLU A 261 7.32 -4.61 -7.94
CA GLU A 261 7.29 -3.53 -6.95
C GLU A 261 8.04 -2.27 -7.42
N LEU A 262 9.22 -2.43 -8.04
CA LEU A 262 9.97 -1.30 -8.61
C LEU A 262 9.23 -0.67 -9.79
N SER A 263 8.62 -1.48 -10.65
CA SER A 263 7.77 -1.01 -11.75
C SER A 263 6.59 -0.18 -11.23
N PHE A 264 6.00 -0.62 -10.12
CA PHE A 264 4.90 0.10 -9.49
C PHE A 264 5.33 1.45 -8.93
N LEU A 265 6.43 1.51 -8.18
CA LEU A 265 6.97 2.76 -7.64
C LEU A 265 7.29 3.76 -8.76
N ASP A 266 7.95 3.31 -9.82
CA ASP A 266 8.31 4.17 -10.95
C ASP A 266 7.09 4.68 -11.72
N MET A 267 6.06 3.84 -11.88
CA MET A 267 4.77 4.26 -12.43
C MET A 267 4.09 5.31 -11.55
N GLU A 268 4.11 5.17 -10.23
CA GLU A 268 3.51 6.15 -9.31
C GLU A 268 4.28 7.48 -9.33
N CYS A 269 5.61 7.47 -9.46
CA CYS A 269 6.40 8.69 -9.71
C CYS A 269 5.99 9.37 -11.03
N GLU A 270 5.85 8.59 -12.11
CA GLU A 270 5.39 9.11 -13.41
C GLU A 270 3.97 9.69 -13.33
N MET A 271 3.07 9.06 -12.57
CA MET A 271 1.71 9.58 -12.33
C MET A 271 1.72 10.92 -11.56
N MET A 272 2.79 11.21 -10.82
CA MET A 272 3.02 12.51 -10.17
C MET A 272 3.75 13.53 -11.07
N GLY A 273 4.11 13.14 -12.30
CA GLY A 273 4.81 13.98 -13.26
C GLY A 273 6.34 13.89 -13.20
N ASP A 274 6.91 12.93 -12.49
CA ASP A 274 8.36 12.77 -12.34
C ASP A 274 8.85 11.44 -12.94
N LEU A 275 9.56 11.54 -14.07
CA LEU A 275 10.07 10.38 -14.83
C LEU A 275 11.47 9.92 -14.39
N VAL A 276 12.08 10.61 -13.42
CA VAL A 276 13.51 10.43 -13.08
C VAL A 276 13.66 9.67 -11.77
N THR A 277 12.86 10.02 -10.76
CA THR A 277 12.97 9.53 -9.39
C THR A 277 12.80 8.02 -9.33
N GLY A 278 11.76 7.47 -9.97
CA GLY A 278 11.56 6.01 -9.99
C GLY A 278 12.69 5.26 -10.71
N GLN A 279 13.26 5.85 -11.77
CA GLN A 279 14.40 5.28 -12.47
C GLN A 279 15.67 5.23 -11.61
N ILE A 280 15.84 6.14 -10.65
CA ILE A 280 16.95 6.06 -9.67
C ILE A 280 16.87 4.75 -8.89
N PHE A 281 15.68 4.35 -8.41
CA PHE A 281 15.49 3.08 -7.70
C PHE A 281 15.84 1.87 -8.58
N PHE A 282 15.37 1.85 -9.82
CA PHE A 282 15.73 0.80 -10.79
C PHE A 282 17.24 0.72 -11.03
N ASN A 283 17.89 1.85 -11.27
CA ASN A 283 19.32 1.90 -11.61
C ASN A 283 20.19 1.45 -10.42
N HIS A 284 19.84 1.85 -9.20
CA HIS A 284 20.51 1.36 -8.00
C HIS A 284 20.31 -0.13 -7.81
N TYR A 285 19.07 -0.62 -7.97
CA TYR A 285 18.78 -2.04 -7.86
C TYR A 285 19.59 -2.86 -8.86
N ARG A 286 19.55 -2.53 -10.16
CA ARG A 286 20.32 -3.23 -11.19
C ARG A 286 21.83 -3.22 -10.88
N LYS A 287 22.37 -2.07 -10.51
CA LYS A 287 23.80 -1.90 -10.22
C LYS A 287 24.28 -2.75 -9.05
N LEU A 288 23.50 -2.85 -7.97
CA LEU A 288 23.92 -3.52 -6.73
C LEU A 288 23.48 -4.99 -6.63
N SER A 289 22.46 -5.40 -7.38
CA SER A 289 21.96 -6.78 -7.41
C SER A 289 22.42 -7.60 -8.60
N ALA A 290 22.93 -6.95 -9.66
CA ALA A 290 23.22 -7.56 -10.97
C ALA A 290 22.00 -8.25 -11.61
N ASP A 291 20.80 -7.89 -11.18
CA ASP A 291 19.53 -8.36 -11.77
C ASP A 291 19.20 -7.54 -13.02
N ASP A 292 19.41 -8.14 -14.19
CA ASP A 292 19.08 -7.53 -15.48
C ASP A 292 17.60 -7.76 -15.83
N ILE A 293 16.75 -6.80 -15.43
CA ILE A 293 15.31 -6.85 -15.69
C ILE A 293 15.03 -6.33 -17.11
N PRO A 294 14.48 -7.17 -18.02
CA PRO A 294 14.14 -6.77 -19.38
C PRO A 294 13.12 -5.63 -19.39
N GLU A 295 13.28 -4.68 -20.32
CA GLU A 295 12.39 -3.53 -20.44
C GLU A 295 10.93 -3.94 -20.71
N SER A 296 10.72 -5.00 -21.50
CA SER A 296 9.39 -5.56 -21.78
C SER A 296 8.69 -6.08 -20.51
N LEU A 297 9.44 -6.68 -19.57
CA LEU A 297 8.90 -7.12 -18.29
C LEU A 297 8.52 -5.94 -17.39
N ILE A 298 9.30 -4.85 -17.42
CA ILE A 298 8.97 -3.60 -16.72
C ILE A 298 7.67 -3.01 -17.27
N PHE A 299 7.53 -2.90 -18.60
CA PHE A 299 6.29 -2.41 -19.20
C PHE A 299 5.09 -3.32 -18.90
N PHE A 300 5.29 -4.64 -18.85
CA PHE A 300 4.24 -5.56 -18.43
C PHE A 300 3.77 -5.25 -17.00
N TYR A 301 4.68 -5.17 -16.04
CA TYR A 301 4.31 -4.89 -14.65
C TYR A 301 3.72 -3.50 -14.46
N LYS A 302 4.27 -2.47 -15.12
CA LYS A 302 3.69 -1.12 -15.12
C LYS A 302 2.26 -1.12 -15.68
N SER A 303 2.03 -1.79 -16.80
CA SER A 303 0.70 -1.90 -17.41
C SER A 303 -0.29 -2.63 -16.49
N LYS A 304 0.10 -3.81 -15.96
CA LYS A 304 -0.71 -4.59 -14.99
C LYS A 304 -1.07 -3.75 -13.76
N LYS A 305 -0.11 -3.05 -13.16
CA LYS A 305 -0.35 -2.22 -11.97
C LYS A 305 -1.19 -1.00 -12.28
N ALA A 306 -0.95 -0.31 -13.38
CA ALA A 306 -1.78 0.81 -13.81
C ALA A 306 -3.24 0.37 -13.99
N PHE A 307 -3.47 -0.79 -14.62
CA PHE A 307 -4.78 -1.38 -14.82
C PHE A 307 -5.49 -1.69 -13.48
N LEU A 308 -4.77 -2.30 -12.52
CA LEU A 308 -5.28 -2.50 -11.17
C LEU A 308 -5.59 -1.18 -10.45
N ARG A 309 -4.72 -0.17 -10.58
CA ARG A 309 -4.93 1.16 -9.98
C ARG A 309 -6.15 1.87 -10.56
N THR A 310 -6.44 1.72 -11.85
CA THR A 310 -7.70 2.20 -12.44
C THR A 310 -8.89 1.69 -11.63
N TYR A 311 -8.95 0.38 -11.37
CA TYR A 311 -10.05 -0.22 -10.60
C TYR A 311 -10.08 0.28 -9.16
N LEU A 312 -8.95 0.22 -8.45
CA LEU A 312 -8.86 0.59 -7.04
C LEU A 312 -9.19 2.07 -6.79
N VAL A 313 -8.92 2.94 -7.76
CA VAL A 313 -9.31 4.35 -7.68
C VAL A 313 -10.78 4.51 -8.05
N ALA A 314 -11.26 3.88 -9.13
CA ALA A 314 -12.64 4.00 -9.59
C ALA A 314 -13.66 3.52 -8.55
N ARG A 315 -13.36 2.43 -7.80
CA ARG A 315 -14.25 1.89 -6.77
C ARG A 315 -14.63 2.90 -5.67
N HIS A 316 -13.90 3.99 -5.48
CA HIS A 316 -14.31 5.04 -4.53
C HIS A 316 -15.69 5.59 -4.85
N ILE A 317 -16.12 5.61 -6.12
CA ILE A 317 -17.47 6.10 -6.47
C ILE A 317 -18.59 5.19 -5.94
N THR A 318 -18.26 3.97 -5.51
CA THR A 318 -19.22 3.03 -4.90
C THR A 318 -19.45 3.33 -3.41
N GLU A 319 -18.60 4.16 -2.80
CA GLU A 319 -18.71 4.59 -1.42
C GLU A 319 -19.55 5.88 -1.34
N PRO A 320 -20.62 5.94 -0.52
CA PRO A 320 -21.51 7.10 -0.46
C PRO A 320 -20.81 8.44 -0.22
N SER A 321 -19.73 8.45 0.57
CA SER A 321 -18.95 9.65 0.89
C SER A 321 -18.13 10.20 -0.28
N TYR A 322 -17.94 9.42 -1.35
CA TYR A 322 -17.04 9.73 -2.46
C TYR A 322 -17.71 9.64 -3.84
N LYS A 323 -18.96 9.16 -3.91
CA LYS A 323 -19.71 8.91 -5.14
C LYS A 323 -19.69 10.06 -6.14
N ASP A 324 -19.88 11.28 -5.65
CA ASP A 324 -20.04 12.47 -6.50
C ASP A 324 -18.74 13.29 -6.65
N ASP A 325 -17.60 12.80 -6.14
CA ASP A 325 -16.32 13.49 -6.27
C ASP A 325 -15.63 13.14 -7.61
N PRO A 326 -15.57 14.07 -8.58
CA PRO A 326 -15.06 13.79 -9.91
C PRO A 326 -13.57 13.43 -9.92
N LYS A 327 -12.80 13.76 -8.86
CA LYS A 327 -11.36 13.49 -8.81
C LYS A 327 -11.04 12.00 -8.97
N TRP A 328 -11.93 11.13 -8.48
CA TRP A 328 -11.71 9.68 -8.52
C TRP A 328 -11.76 9.15 -9.95
N MET A 329 -12.78 9.53 -10.73
CA MET A 329 -12.87 9.11 -12.12
C MET A 329 -11.84 9.78 -13.01
N ILE A 330 -11.46 11.03 -12.74
CA ILE A 330 -10.35 11.70 -13.44
C ILE A 330 -9.05 10.91 -13.21
N ARG A 331 -8.73 10.60 -11.95
CA ARG A 331 -7.51 9.86 -11.60
C ARG A 331 -7.54 8.42 -12.13
N ALA A 332 -8.68 7.74 -12.09
CA ALA A 332 -8.82 6.38 -12.62
C ALA A 332 -8.60 6.34 -14.15
N ASN A 333 -9.16 7.31 -14.88
CA ASN A 333 -8.91 7.45 -16.32
C ASN A 333 -7.45 7.72 -16.63
N ALA A 334 -6.74 8.52 -15.82
CA ALA A 334 -5.31 8.75 -15.99
C ALA A 334 -4.49 7.45 -15.85
N TYR A 335 -4.79 6.63 -14.84
CA TYR A 335 -4.19 5.29 -14.72
C TYR A 335 -4.54 4.38 -15.91
N LEU A 336 -5.77 4.45 -16.45
CA LEU A 336 -6.16 3.63 -17.60
C LEU A 336 -5.36 4.02 -18.86
N GLN A 337 -5.09 5.32 -19.04
CA GLN A 337 -4.23 5.78 -20.13
C GLN A 337 -2.77 5.37 -19.94
N LEU A 338 -2.24 5.36 -18.71
CA LEU A 338 -0.92 4.80 -18.42
C LEU A 338 -0.88 3.30 -18.75
N ALA A 339 -1.88 2.53 -18.32
CA ALA A 339 -1.99 1.11 -18.64
C ALA A 339 -1.96 0.88 -20.16
N LYS A 340 -2.74 1.65 -20.93
CA LYS A 340 -2.72 1.64 -22.40
C LYS A 340 -1.34 1.96 -22.97
N LYS A 341 -0.70 3.03 -22.48
CA LYS A 341 0.63 3.48 -22.95
C LYS A 341 1.67 2.38 -22.79
N TYR A 342 1.69 1.70 -21.65
CA TYR A 342 2.63 0.61 -21.40
C TYR A 342 2.26 -0.68 -22.15
N ALA A 343 0.97 -1.03 -22.24
CA ALA A 343 0.51 -2.17 -23.03
C ALA A 343 0.93 -2.03 -24.51
N TYR A 344 0.89 -0.83 -25.07
CA TYR A 344 1.35 -0.58 -26.45
C TYR A 344 2.84 -0.91 -26.66
N LYS A 345 3.67 -0.86 -25.61
CA LYS A 345 5.09 -1.25 -25.66
C LYS A 345 5.32 -2.77 -25.64
N LEU A 346 4.26 -3.56 -25.45
CA LEU A 346 4.32 -5.03 -25.44
C LEU A 346 3.91 -5.64 -26.79
N ILE A 347 3.41 -4.83 -27.72
CA ILE A 347 3.04 -5.28 -29.05
C ILE A 347 4.33 -5.39 -29.88
N PRO A 348 4.55 -6.51 -30.61
CA PRO A 348 5.72 -6.74 -31.44
C PRO A 348 5.99 -5.67 -32.52
#